data_AF-A0A643G0C8-F1
#
_entry.id   AF-A0A643G0C8-F1
#
_cell.length_a   1.000
_cell.length_b   1.000
_cell.length_c   1.000
_cell.angle_alpha   90.00
_cell.angle_beta   90.00
_cell.angle_gamma   90.00
#
_symmetry.space_group_name_H-M   'P 1'
#
loop_
_entity.id
_entity.type
_entity.pdbx_description
1 polymer ?
#
loop_
_entity_poly.entity_id
_entity_poly.type
_entity_poly.pdbx_seq_one_letter_code
_entity_poly.pdbx_strand_id
1 'polypeptide(L)'
;MKIRFSYALLLSLTLITGCDAFSSEPTYGGLSIGGFNYTPYNLSRFVVYDRYGNTAGGGGDLMPGSGQGSLSCCYKLKGTDFTVKWDVYDADEAIKDLYAPIRKIHKVTEVHLPPTKLEGGAGTRILGLHFYPDDHIEFEFRNDLRGTRIEYDEIWGWLDRTYGKQLNPEGLHDSVVFRQTARVAAGGWTKYRLTDKRDLRWYVYYAMLVNPKFDEHPAVQNILAKTKDKPGEFGAAMEQLPAPIVDELKRDQFKHIQSGAAHG
;
A
#
# COMPACT_ATOMS: atom_id res chain seq x y z
N MET A 1 6.62 61.74 -68.58
CA MET A 1 5.53 62.26 -67.73
C MET A 1 5.48 61.41 -66.47
N LYS A 2 5.59 62.03 -65.29
CA LYS A 2 5.64 61.38 -63.96
C LYS A 2 4.27 60.82 -63.56
N ILE A 3 4.26 59.70 -62.81
CA ILE A 3 3.35 59.28 -61.68
C ILE A 3 3.95 57.91 -61.22
N ARG A 4 4.77 57.76 -60.16
CA ARG A 4 4.56 57.74 -58.68
C ARG A 4 3.53 56.70 -58.16
N PHE A 5 3.91 56.07 -57.03
CA PHE A 5 3.21 55.09 -56.17
C PHE A 5 3.38 53.62 -56.59
N SER A 6 3.73 52.62 -55.76
CA SER A 6 3.90 52.52 -54.31
C SER A 6 4.73 51.27 -53.96
N TYR A 7 5.40 51.32 -52.80
CA TYR A 7 6.01 50.21 -52.08
C TYR A 7 5.05 49.04 -51.86
N ALA A 8 5.54 47.81 -52.00
CA ALA A 8 4.98 46.64 -51.30
C ALA A 8 6.10 45.62 -51.04
N LEU A 9 6.82 45.83 -49.94
CA LEU A 9 7.64 44.83 -49.27
C LEU A 9 6.70 43.74 -48.74
N LEU A 10 6.66 42.57 -49.37
CA LEU A 10 5.94 41.40 -48.85
C LEU A 10 6.75 40.81 -47.68
N LEU A 11 6.54 41.37 -46.49
CA LEU A 11 6.89 40.76 -45.22
C LEU A 11 5.57 40.28 -44.59
N SER A 12 5.13 39.08 -44.98
CA SER A 12 3.94 38.45 -44.40
C SER A 12 4.40 37.41 -43.39
N LEU A 13 4.22 37.76 -42.12
CA LEU A 13 4.54 36.99 -40.93
C LEU A 13 4.15 35.51 -41.06
N THR A 14 5.14 34.62 -40.91
CA THR A 14 4.90 33.30 -40.33
C THR A 14 4.43 33.52 -38.90
N LEU A 15 3.12 33.58 -38.70
CA LEU A 15 2.52 33.39 -37.39
C LEU A 15 2.87 31.96 -36.98
N ILE A 16 3.91 31.84 -36.17
CA ILE A 16 4.11 30.71 -35.28
C ILE A 16 2.82 30.66 -34.47
N THR A 17 1.91 29.75 -34.80
CA THR A 17 0.85 29.33 -33.89
C THR A 17 1.51 28.54 -32.77
N GLY A 18 2.29 29.24 -31.94
CA GLY A 18 2.54 28.87 -30.57
C GLY A 18 1.25 29.13 -29.81
N CYS A 19 0.20 28.39 -30.16
CA CYS A 19 -0.91 28.18 -29.26
C CYS A 19 -0.39 27.19 -28.25
N ASP A 20 0.09 27.68 -27.10
CA ASP A 20 -0.39 27.21 -25.82
C ASP A 20 -0.83 25.73 -25.80
N ALA A 21 0.13 24.83 -26.06
CA ALA A 21 0.06 23.47 -25.53
C ALA A 21 0.38 23.51 -24.03
N PHE A 22 -0.23 24.47 -23.31
CA PHE A 22 -0.53 24.29 -21.90
C PHE A 22 -1.53 23.14 -21.88
N SER A 23 -1.02 21.91 -21.82
CA SER A 23 -1.82 20.74 -21.52
C SER A 23 -2.62 21.08 -20.27
N SER A 24 -3.91 21.40 -20.45
CA SER A 24 -4.79 21.73 -19.35
C SER A 24 -4.79 20.53 -18.43
N GLU A 25 -4.31 20.71 -17.20
CA GLU A 25 -4.19 19.59 -16.27
C GLU A 25 -5.50 18.81 -16.12
N PRO A 26 -5.43 17.48 -16.03
CA PRO A 26 -6.60 16.63 -16.02
C PRO A 26 -7.49 16.99 -14.84
N THR A 27 -8.80 16.99 -15.05
CA THR A 27 -9.79 17.20 -14.01
C THR A 27 -10.59 15.92 -13.82
N TYR A 28 -10.50 15.36 -12.62
CA TYR A 28 -11.18 14.15 -12.23
C TYR A 28 -12.42 14.50 -11.41
N GLY A 29 -13.60 14.34 -11.99
CA GLY A 29 -14.87 14.75 -11.37
C GLY A 29 -15.84 13.58 -11.14
N GLY A 30 -16.68 13.74 -10.12
CA GLY A 30 -17.67 12.73 -9.74
C GLY A 30 -17.04 11.52 -9.06
N LEU A 31 -15.91 11.72 -8.38
CA LEU A 31 -15.14 10.66 -7.74
C LEU A 31 -15.80 10.25 -6.42
N SER A 32 -15.99 8.96 -6.25
CA SER A 32 -16.01 8.31 -4.94
C SER A 32 -14.59 7.95 -4.54
N ILE A 33 -14.28 7.98 -3.26
CA ILE A 33 -12.92 7.74 -2.75
C ILE A 33 -12.87 6.46 -1.97
N GLY A 34 -11.91 5.60 -2.32
CA GLY A 34 -11.54 4.28 -1.80
C GLY A 34 -10.35 4.30 -0.85
N GLY A 35 -10.38 3.61 0.29
CA GLY A 35 -9.18 3.34 1.09
C GLY A 35 -8.95 1.84 1.24
N PHE A 36 -7.75 1.37 0.92
CA PHE A 36 -7.29 -0.01 1.11
C PHE A 36 -6.07 0.03 2.03
N ASN A 37 -6.22 -0.52 3.23
CA ASN A 37 -5.20 -0.41 4.25
C ASN A 37 -4.34 -1.67 4.31
N TYR A 38 -3.10 -1.59 3.85
CA TYR A 38 -2.09 -2.64 4.02
C TYR A 38 -1.08 -2.29 5.11
N THR A 39 -1.26 -1.18 5.81
CA THR A 39 -0.35 -0.80 6.90
C THR A 39 -0.51 -1.75 8.09
N PRO A 40 0.51 -1.87 8.96
CA PRO A 40 0.42 -2.66 10.20
C PRO A 40 -0.56 -2.10 11.25
N TYR A 41 -1.19 -0.95 10.98
CA TYR A 41 -2.00 -0.19 11.93
C TYR A 41 -3.40 0.06 11.36
N ASN A 42 -4.34 0.50 12.20
CA ASN A 42 -5.66 0.89 11.72
C ASN A 42 -5.57 2.27 11.04
N LEU A 43 -6.08 2.39 9.81
CA LEU A 43 -6.17 3.66 9.08
C LEU A 43 -7.44 4.40 9.50
N SER A 44 -7.25 5.50 10.23
CA SER A 44 -8.34 6.29 10.79
C SER A 44 -8.97 7.22 9.75
N ARG A 45 -8.13 8.01 9.06
CA ARG A 45 -8.57 9.05 8.13
C ARG A 45 -7.49 9.33 7.10
N PHE A 46 -7.89 9.76 5.92
CA PHE A 46 -7.01 10.39 4.95
C PHE A 46 -7.71 11.50 4.17
N VAL A 47 -6.92 12.45 3.66
CA VAL A 47 -7.36 13.54 2.81
C VAL A 47 -6.32 13.77 1.72
N VAL A 48 -6.76 13.66 0.48
CA VAL A 48 -6.04 14.03 -0.74
C VAL A 48 -6.23 15.53 -0.98
N TYR A 49 -5.13 16.22 -1.28
CA TYR A 49 -5.10 17.62 -1.66
C TYR A 49 -4.52 17.72 -3.06
N ASP A 50 -5.14 18.55 -3.89
CA ASP A 50 -4.49 19.03 -5.10
C ASP A 50 -3.99 20.48 -4.92
N ARG A 51 -3.14 20.91 -5.85
CA ARG A 51 -2.57 22.27 -5.85
C ARG A 51 -3.60 23.38 -6.11
N TYR A 52 -4.82 23.04 -6.50
CA TYR A 52 -5.90 23.96 -6.83
C TYR A 52 -6.88 24.17 -5.67
N GLY A 53 -6.59 23.57 -4.51
CA GLY A 53 -7.41 23.69 -3.31
C GLY A 53 -8.62 22.74 -3.27
N ASN A 54 -8.73 21.80 -4.21
CA ASN A 54 -9.73 20.73 -4.07
C ASN A 54 -9.19 19.64 -3.15
N THR A 55 -10.13 19.00 -2.43
CA THR A 55 -9.81 17.93 -1.50
C THR A 55 -10.75 16.76 -1.66
N ALA A 56 -10.26 15.56 -1.41
CA ALA A 56 -11.06 14.34 -1.37
C ALA A 56 -10.62 13.47 -0.18
N GLY A 57 -11.53 12.97 0.63
CA GLY A 57 -11.16 12.30 1.89
C GLY A 57 -12.01 11.10 2.23
N GLY A 58 -11.42 10.17 2.97
CA GLY A 58 -12.03 8.92 3.42
C GLY A 58 -11.39 8.39 4.70
N GLY A 59 -11.62 7.11 4.98
CA GLY A 59 -11.15 6.41 6.18
C GLY A 59 -12.30 5.70 6.88
N GLY A 60 -12.28 5.69 8.20
CA GLY A 60 -13.33 5.06 9.01
C GLY A 60 -12.87 3.81 9.76
N ASP A 61 -11.70 3.88 10.38
CA ASP A 61 -11.14 2.79 11.18
C ASP A 61 -10.95 1.49 10.38
N LEU A 62 -10.15 1.60 9.32
CA LEU A 62 -9.87 0.47 8.45
C LEU A 62 -8.75 -0.37 9.08
N MET A 63 -9.07 -1.57 9.57
CA MET A 63 -8.05 -2.50 10.08
C MET A 63 -7.05 -2.94 9.00
N PRO A 64 -5.86 -3.45 9.35
CA PRO A 64 -4.94 -4.02 8.36
C PRO A 64 -5.64 -5.03 7.45
N GLY A 65 -5.34 -5.00 6.16
CA GLY A 65 -5.91 -5.87 5.13
C GLY A 65 -7.31 -5.48 4.67
N SER A 66 -7.96 -4.49 5.30
CA SER A 66 -9.32 -4.08 4.91
C SER A 66 -9.34 -3.24 3.63
N GLY A 67 -10.33 -3.56 2.79
CA GLY A 67 -10.89 -2.62 1.82
C GLY A 67 -11.96 -1.73 2.49
N GLN A 68 -12.32 -0.64 1.83
CA GLN A 68 -12.96 0.51 2.47
C GLN A 68 -14.23 0.24 3.30
N GLY A 69 -14.34 0.92 4.44
CA GLY A 69 -15.48 0.94 5.37
C GLY A 69 -16.63 1.91 5.01
N SER A 70 -16.38 3.07 4.38
CA SER A 70 -17.44 3.89 3.75
C SER A 70 -16.96 4.66 2.51
N LEU A 71 -17.79 4.70 1.47
CA LEU A 71 -17.55 5.50 0.26
C LEU A 71 -18.09 6.92 0.45
N SER A 72 -17.20 7.90 0.40
CA SER A 72 -17.56 9.31 0.28
C SER A 72 -17.53 9.71 -1.20
N CYS A 73 -18.60 10.34 -1.69
CA CYS A 73 -18.79 10.62 -3.11
C CYS A 73 -18.51 12.06 -3.50
N CYS A 74 -18.57 12.26 -4.82
CA CYS A 74 -18.87 13.54 -5.45
C CYS A 74 -17.72 14.55 -5.36
N TYR A 75 -16.49 14.03 -5.19
CA TYR A 75 -15.29 14.84 -5.20
C TYR A 75 -14.85 15.22 -6.60
N LYS A 76 -14.07 16.30 -6.61
CA LYS A 76 -13.35 16.79 -7.77
C LYS A 76 -11.89 16.95 -7.37
N LEU A 77 -10.99 16.44 -8.18
CA LEU A 77 -9.55 16.62 -8.07
C LEU A 77 -9.00 17.09 -9.42
N LYS A 78 -7.91 17.83 -9.42
CA LYS A 78 -7.29 18.35 -10.63
C LYS A 78 -5.77 18.29 -10.55
N GLY A 79 -5.11 17.94 -11.65
CA GLY A 79 -3.66 17.82 -11.72
C GLY A 79 -3.17 16.38 -11.76
N THR A 80 -1.86 16.23 -11.71
CA THR A 80 -1.17 14.94 -11.70
C THR A 80 -0.43 14.67 -10.40
N ASP A 81 -0.25 15.69 -9.57
CA ASP A 81 0.52 15.61 -8.34
C ASP A 81 -0.38 15.95 -7.16
N PHE A 82 -0.41 15.07 -6.18
CA PHE A 82 -1.33 15.11 -5.05
C PHE A 82 -0.58 14.90 -3.75
N THR A 83 -0.97 15.65 -2.73
CA THR A 83 -0.51 15.41 -1.36
C THR A 83 -1.58 14.65 -0.60
N VAL A 84 -1.22 13.52 0.02
CA VAL A 84 -2.12 12.75 0.87
C VAL A 84 -1.69 12.92 2.32
N LYS A 85 -2.56 13.48 3.15
CA LYS A 85 -2.39 13.50 4.62
C LYS A 85 -3.23 12.40 5.22
N TRP A 86 -2.65 11.58 6.08
CA TRP A 86 -3.32 10.39 6.61
C TRP A 86 -2.89 10.03 8.01
N ASP A 87 -3.80 9.39 8.74
CA ASP A 87 -3.66 9.06 10.14
C ASP A 87 -3.82 7.56 10.35
N VAL A 88 -2.85 6.94 11.00
CA VAL A 88 -2.97 5.57 11.54
C VAL A 88 -2.89 5.55 13.05
N TYR A 89 -3.34 4.47 13.67
CA TYR A 89 -3.14 4.25 15.09
C TYR A 89 -3.02 2.77 15.43
N ASP A 90 -2.39 2.50 16.57
CA ASP A 90 -2.32 1.16 17.12
C ASP A 90 -3.61 0.84 17.90
N ALA A 91 -4.43 -0.05 17.35
CA ALA A 91 -5.69 -0.46 17.98
C ALA A 91 -5.47 -1.32 19.25
N ASP A 92 -4.34 -2.02 19.38
CA ASP A 92 -4.01 -2.79 20.59
C ASP A 92 -3.54 -1.87 21.73
N GLU A 93 -2.95 -0.71 21.41
CA GLU A 93 -2.72 0.33 22.40
C GLU A 93 -4.00 1.09 22.75
N ALA A 94 -4.84 1.40 21.76
CA ALA A 94 -6.09 2.13 21.98
C ALA A 94 -7.09 1.36 22.86
N ILE A 95 -7.15 0.03 22.74
CA ILE A 95 -8.08 -0.79 23.54
C ILE A 95 -7.69 -0.91 25.01
N LYS A 96 -6.46 -0.54 25.40
CA LYS A 96 -6.02 -0.56 26.81
C LYS A 96 -6.78 0.46 27.66
N ASP A 97 -7.23 1.56 27.05
CA ASP A 97 -8.12 2.55 27.68
C ASP A 97 -9.03 3.17 26.61
N LEU A 98 -10.25 2.65 26.50
CA LEU A 98 -11.25 3.10 25.53
C LEU A 98 -11.77 4.52 25.77
N TYR A 99 -11.49 5.11 26.94
CA TYR A 99 -11.92 6.46 27.28
C TYR A 99 -10.82 7.50 27.07
N ALA A 100 -9.56 7.06 26.92
CA ALA A 100 -8.45 7.94 26.61
C ALA A 100 -8.47 8.38 25.13
N PRO A 101 -7.94 9.57 24.81
CA PRO A 101 -7.72 9.97 23.43
C PRO A 101 -6.81 8.99 22.68
N ILE A 102 -7.26 8.52 21.51
CA ILE A 102 -6.48 7.64 20.64
C ILE A 102 -5.22 8.36 20.16
N ARG A 103 -4.05 7.75 20.37
CA ARG A 103 -2.76 8.27 19.89
C ARG A 103 -2.62 7.99 18.40
N LYS A 104 -2.82 9.02 17.58
CA LYS A 104 -2.68 8.95 16.13
C LYS A 104 -1.25 9.26 15.69
N ILE A 105 -0.81 8.57 14.65
CA ILE A 105 0.43 8.83 13.92
C ILE A 105 0.04 9.54 12.62
N HIS A 106 0.46 10.79 12.49
CA HIS A 106 0.17 11.64 11.34
C HIS A 106 1.24 11.48 10.27
N LYS A 107 0.83 11.24 9.03
CA LYS A 107 1.72 11.00 7.89
C LYS A 107 1.32 11.84 6.68
N VAL A 108 2.30 12.10 5.82
CA VAL A 108 2.15 12.85 4.57
C VAL A 108 2.89 12.11 3.47
N THR A 109 2.22 11.85 2.35
CA THR A 109 2.78 11.16 1.19
C THR A 109 2.43 11.95 -0.07
N GLU A 110 3.43 12.22 -0.92
CA GLU A 110 3.19 12.78 -2.25
C GLU A 110 2.93 11.64 -3.24
N VAL A 111 1.92 11.81 -4.10
CA VAL A 111 1.48 10.81 -5.07
C VAL A 111 1.41 11.44 -6.45
N HIS A 112 2.11 10.84 -7.40
CA HIS A 112 2.00 11.18 -8.81
C HIS A 112 1.02 10.22 -9.50
N LEU A 113 -0.01 10.79 -10.13
CA LEU A 113 -0.98 10.08 -10.95
C LEU A 113 -0.91 10.64 -12.37
N PRO A 114 -0.38 9.87 -13.36
CA PRO A 114 -0.34 10.33 -14.74
C PRO A 114 -1.74 10.64 -15.26
N PRO A 115 -1.89 11.54 -16.27
CA PRO A 115 -3.19 11.85 -16.86
C PRO A 115 -3.92 10.57 -17.29
N THR A 116 -5.02 10.27 -16.62
CA THR A 116 -5.73 9.00 -16.80
C THR A 116 -7.16 9.26 -17.27
N LYS A 117 -7.61 8.51 -18.27
CA LYS A 117 -8.99 8.60 -18.75
C LYS A 117 -9.93 7.95 -17.73
N LEU A 118 -10.96 8.67 -17.32
CA LEU A 118 -11.99 8.14 -16.44
C LEU A 118 -13.02 7.35 -17.22
N GLU A 119 -13.36 6.17 -16.72
CA GLU A 119 -14.49 5.36 -17.16
C GLU A 119 -15.63 5.42 -16.13
N GLY A 120 -16.84 5.02 -16.52
CA GLY A 120 -18.01 5.09 -15.64
C GLY A 120 -18.55 6.50 -15.42
N GLY A 121 -19.52 6.63 -14.51
CA GLY A 121 -20.23 7.87 -14.16
C GLY A 121 -20.03 8.27 -12.70
N ALA A 122 -20.68 9.35 -12.28
CA ALA A 122 -20.69 9.72 -10.87
C ALA A 122 -21.29 8.58 -10.02
N GLY A 123 -20.64 8.27 -8.90
CA GLY A 123 -21.04 7.17 -8.02
C GLY A 123 -20.49 5.79 -8.41
N THR A 124 -20.02 5.61 -9.66
CA THR A 124 -19.32 4.39 -10.09
C THR A 124 -17.83 4.60 -10.34
N ARG A 125 -17.38 5.86 -10.45
CA ARG A 125 -15.96 6.24 -10.48
C ARG A 125 -15.38 6.20 -9.07
N ILE A 126 -14.55 5.21 -8.77
CA ILE A 126 -13.86 5.11 -7.49
C ILE A 126 -12.39 5.39 -7.73
N LEU A 127 -11.82 6.34 -6.99
CA LEU A 127 -10.37 6.49 -6.84
C LEU A 127 -9.97 5.74 -5.55
N GLY A 128 -9.40 4.55 -5.73
CA GLY A 128 -8.84 3.73 -4.67
C GLY A 128 -7.45 4.19 -4.26
N LEU A 129 -7.25 4.41 -2.97
CA LEU A 129 -5.96 4.70 -2.37
C LEU A 129 -5.47 3.44 -1.64
N HIS A 130 -4.34 2.92 -2.08
CA HIS A 130 -3.69 1.75 -1.51
C HIS A 130 -2.56 2.21 -0.59
N PHE A 131 -2.73 2.04 0.73
CA PHE A 131 -1.77 2.47 1.75
C PHE A 131 -0.91 1.28 2.15
N TYR A 132 0.40 1.38 1.97
CA TYR A 132 1.31 0.27 2.20
C TYR A 132 2.18 0.42 3.45
N PRO A 133 2.78 -0.67 3.96
CA PRO A 133 3.57 -0.64 5.20
C PRO A 133 4.76 0.33 5.23
N ASP A 134 5.34 0.68 4.08
CA ASP A 134 6.46 1.62 3.93
C ASP A 134 5.99 3.02 3.51
N ASP A 135 4.74 3.37 3.82
CA ASP A 135 4.13 4.69 3.65
C ASP A 135 3.95 5.18 2.21
N HIS A 136 4.30 4.37 1.22
CA HIS A 136 3.92 4.64 -0.15
C HIS A 136 2.42 4.45 -0.34
N ILE A 137 1.86 5.27 -1.24
CA ILE A 137 0.45 5.23 -1.60
C ILE A 137 0.35 5.11 -3.11
N GLU A 138 -0.49 4.19 -3.57
CA GLU A 138 -0.82 4.07 -4.99
C GLU A 138 -2.29 4.44 -5.24
N PHE A 139 -2.51 5.18 -6.33
CA PHE A 139 -3.84 5.53 -6.81
C PHE A 139 -4.29 4.55 -7.90
N GLU A 140 -5.53 4.10 -7.81
CA GLU A 140 -6.15 3.22 -8.80
C GLU A 140 -7.57 3.71 -9.11
N PHE A 141 -7.88 3.93 -10.39
CA PHE A 141 -9.28 4.11 -10.79
C PHE A 141 -9.94 2.76 -10.98
N ARG A 142 -11.10 2.59 -10.34
CA ARG A 142 -11.83 1.32 -10.29
C ARG A 142 -13.34 1.54 -10.26
N ASN A 143 -14.10 0.48 -10.54
CA ASN A 143 -15.56 0.46 -10.57
C ASN A 143 -16.20 -0.46 -9.51
N ASP A 144 -15.37 -1.09 -8.68
CA ASP A 144 -15.78 -1.90 -7.53
C ASP A 144 -14.85 -1.66 -6.33
N LEU A 145 -15.14 -2.31 -5.19
CA LEU A 145 -14.33 -2.25 -3.96
C LEU A 145 -13.62 -3.57 -3.62
N ARG A 146 -13.53 -4.51 -4.57
CA ARG A 146 -12.98 -5.87 -4.35
C ARG A 146 -11.46 -5.88 -4.47
N GLY A 147 -10.82 -7.04 -4.37
CA GLY A 147 -9.40 -7.18 -4.74
C GLY A 147 -8.44 -6.42 -3.83
N THR A 148 -8.38 -6.84 -2.56
CA THR A 148 -7.25 -6.47 -1.71
C THR A 148 -5.95 -7.03 -2.30
N ARG A 149 -4.87 -6.25 -2.30
CA ARG A 149 -3.57 -6.66 -2.85
C ARG A 149 -2.75 -7.48 -1.86
N ILE A 150 -3.06 -7.37 -0.57
CA ILE A 150 -2.43 -8.15 0.50
C ILE A 150 -3.53 -8.74 1.39
N GLU A 151 -3.71 -10.06 1.31
CA GLU A 151 -4.79 -10.81 1.98
C GLU A 151 -4.37 -11.25 3.40
N TYR A 152 -4.29 -10.30 4.36
CA TYR A 152 -3.93 -10.63 5.75
C TYR A 152 -4.93 -11.56 6.44
N ASP A 153 -6.21 -11.47 6.09
CA ASP A 153 -7.28 -12.34 6.58
C ASP A 153 -7.06 -13.81 6.16
N GLU A 154 -6.64 -14.03 4.92
CA GLU A 154 -6.32 -15.37 4.42
C GLU A 154 -5.04 -15.94 5.06
N ILE A 155 -4.06 -15.09 5.36
CA ILE A 155 -2.82 -15.50 6.04
C ILE A 155 -3.13 -15.89 7.49
N TRP A 156 -3.82 -15.01 8.23
CA TRP A 156 -4.24 -15.27 9.60
C TRP A 156 -5.17 -16.48 9.69
N GLY A 157 -6.19 -16.55 8.84
CA GLY A 157 -7.14 -17.67 8.84
C GLY A 157 -6.49 -19.01 8.51
N TRP A 158 -5.42 -19.04 7.69
CA TRP A 158 -4.64 -20.26 7.49
C TRP A 158 -3.83 -20.64 8.74
N LEU A 159 -3.13 -19.69 9.37
CA LEU A 159 -2.35 -19.93 10.59
C LEU A 159 -3.23 -20.40 11.75
N ASP A 160 -4.36 -19.72 11.98
CA ASP A 160 -5.29 -20.05 13.04
C ASP A 160 -5.89 -21.45 12.87
N ARG A 161 -6.41 -21.78 11.68
CA ARG A 161 -6.96 -23.12 11.39
C ARG A 161 -5.94 -24.24 11.52
N THR A 162 -4.67 -23.95 11.21
CA THR A 162 -3.61 -24.98 11.12
C THR A 162 -2.87 -25.17 12.45
N TYR A 163 -2.60 -24.09 13.18
CA TYR A 163 -1.76 -24.09 14.38
C TYR A 163 -2.53 -23.72 15.66
N GLY A 164 -3.68 -23.04 15.55
CA GLY A 164 -4.61 -22.75 16.64
C GLY A 164 -3.93 -22.29 17.93
N LYS A 165 -3.96 -23.14 18.97
CA LYS A 165 -3.34 -22.86 20.28
C LYS A 165 -1.85 -22.55 20.23
N GLN A 166 -1.10 -23.01 19.21
CA GLN A 166 0.31 -22.64 19.07
C GLN A 166 0.47 -21.19 18.64
N LEU A 167 -0.44 -20.67 17.81
CA LEU A 167 -0.48 -19.26 17.41
C LEU A 167 -0.96 -18.36 18.55
N ASN A 168 -1.93 -18.83 19.34
CA ASN A 168 -2.54 -18.07 20.43
C ASN A 168 -2.55 -18.86 21.75
N PRO A 169 -1.38 -19.08 22.38
CA PRO A 169 -1.29 -19.88 23.61
C PRO A 169 -1.95 -19.19 24.81
N GLU A 170 -2.01 -17.87 24.80
CA GLU A 170 -2.58 -17.03 25.87
C GLU A 170 -4.11 -16.83 25.74
N GLY A 171 -4.72 -17.29 24.65
CA GLY A 171 -6.16 -17.13 24.42
C GLY A 171 -6.58 -15.67 24.25
N LEU A 172 -5.74 -14.85 23.62
CA LEU A 172 -6.05 -13.47 23.26
C LEU A 172 -7.25 -13.43 22.31
N HIS A 173 -7.95 -12.29 22.27
CA HIS A 173 -9.04 -12.09 21.33
C HIS A 173 -8.53 -12.15 19.88
N ASP A 174 -9.28 -12.79 18.97
CA ASP A 174 -8.89 -13.03 17.58
C ASP A 174 -8.41 -11.76 16.85
N SER A 175 -9.07 -10.63 17.09
CA SER A 175 -8.69 -9.35 16.48
C SER A 175 -7.27 -8.88 16.87
N VAL A 176 -6.79 -9.23 18.07
CA VAL A 176 -5.41 -8.94 18.52
C VAL A 176 -4.42 -9.82 17.78
N VAL A 177 -4.69 -11.14 17.73
CA VAL A 177 -3.83 -12.11 17.02
C VAL A 177 -3.77 -11.81 15.52
N PHE A 178 -4.91 -11.42 14.94
CA PHE A 178 -5.00 -10.95 13.56
C PHE A 178 -4.09 -9.75 13.32
N ARG A 179 -4.16 -8.70 14.16
CA ARG A 179 -3.30 -7.51 14.02
C ARG A 179 -1.83 -7.86 14.21
N GLN A 180 -1.47 -8.73 15.14
CA GLN A 180 -0.10 -9.22 15.29
C GLN A 180 0.38 -9.93 14.02
N THR A 181 -0.45 -10.79 13.44
CA THR A 181 -0.17 -11.48 12.17
C THR A 181 0.04 -10.48 11.04
N ALA A 182 -0.82 -9.47 10.93
CA ALA A 182 -0.71 -8.41 9.92
C ALA A 182 0.57 -7.57 10.10
N ARG A 183 0.97 -7.25 11.34
CA ARG A 183 2.24 -6.56 11.62
C ARG A 183 3.45 -7.36 11.14
N VAL A 184 3.45 -8.67 11.38
CA VAL A 184 4.53 -9.55 10.91
C VAL A 184 4.51 -9.64 9.38
N ALA A 185 3.35 -9.82 8.76
CA ALA A 185 3.21 -9.88 7.31
C ALA A 185 3.66 -8.57 6.63
N ALA A 186 3.32 -7.42 7.21
CA ALA A 186 3.79 -6.11 6.78
C ALA A 186 5.33 -6.01 6.80
N GLY A 187 6.00 -6.67 7.75
CA GLY A 187 7.46 -6.82 7.76
C GLY A 187 8.02 -7.58 6.55
N GLY A 188 7.28 -8.56 6.02
CA GLY A 188 7.65 -9.25 4.78
C GLY A 188 7.61 -8.32 3.56
N TRP A 189 6.66 -7.38 3.53
CA TRP A 189 6.63 -6.32 2.53
C TRP A 189 7.79 -5.34 2.70
N THR A 190 8.02 -4.80 3.89
CA THR A 190 9.03 -3.75 4.09
C THR A 190 10.46 -4.27 3.84
N LYS A 191 10.76 -5.50 4.26
CA LYS A 191 12.09 -6.10 4.07
C LYS A 191 12.30 -6.66 2.67
N TYR A 192 11.28 -7.30 2.09
CA TYR A 192 11.45 -8.19 0.92
C TYR A 192 10.42 -7.97 -0.20
N ARG A 193 9.52 -7.00 -0.06
CA ARG A 193 8.44 -6.70 -1.03
C ARG A 193 7.49 -7.87 -1.30
N LEU A 194 7.31 -8.76 -0.32
CA LEU A 194 6.38 -9.88 -0.42
C LEU A 194 4.93 -9.38 -0.39
N THR A 195 4.14 -9.77 -1.39
CA THR A 195 2.68 -9.56 -1.45
C THR A 195 1.92 -10.84 -1.73
N ASP A 196 2.58 -11.83 -2.34
CA ASP A 196 1.95 -13.10 -2.65
C ASP A 196 1.48 -13.80 -1.37
N LYS A 197 0.28 -14.36 -1.45
CA LYS A 197 -0.35 -15.05 -0.32
C LYS A 197 0.46 -16.23 0.19
N ARG A 198 1.04 -17.04 -0.70
CA ARG A 198 1.86 -18.20 -0.29
C ARG A 198 3.16 -17.74 0.35
N ASP A 199 3.79 -16.71 -0.21
CA ASP A 199 5.00 -16.13 0.35
C ASP A 199 4.76 -15.60 1.76
N LEU A 200 3.74 -14.78 1.94
CA LEU A 200 3.42 -14.18 3.24
C LEU A 200 2.93 -15.22 4.26
N ARG A 201 2.19 -16.26 3.85
CA ARG A 201 1.82 -17.37 4.75
C ARG A 201 3.06 -18.00 5.39
N TRP A 202 4.03 -18.39 4.57
CA TRP A 202 5.24 -19.02 5.09
C TRP A 202 6.16 -18.04 5.79
N TYR A 203 6.27 -16.80 5.31
CA TYR A 203 7.01 -15.74 6.02
C TYR A 203 6.51 -15.59 7.46
N VAL A 204 5.20 -15.45 7.64
CA VAL A 204 4.59 -15.23 8.97
C VAL A 204 4.67 -16.48 9.82
N TYR A 205 4.46 -17.68 9.25
CA TYR A 205 4.65 -18.95 9.96
C TYR A 205 6.03 -19.03 10.60
N TYR A 206 7.09 -18.84 9.81
CA TYR A 206 8.44 -18.95 10.33
C TYR A 206 8.74 -17.86 11.35
N ALA A 207 8.31 -16.61 11.09
CA ALA A 207 8.52 -15.49 12.00
C ALA A 207 7.82 -15.65 13.36
N MET A 208 6.58 -16.16 13.38
CA MET A 208 5.76 -16.24 14.60
C MET A 208 5.93 -17.55 15.35
N LEU A 209 6.06 -18.69 14.65
CA LEU A 209 5.97 -20.02 15.25
C LEU A 209 7.27 -20.82 15.25
N VAL A 210 8.28 -20.38 14.49
CA VAL A 210 9.55 -21.11 14.39
C VAL A 210 10.68 -20.32 15.02
N ASN A 211 11.02 -19.17 14.46
CA ASN A 211 12.07 -18.29 14.95
C ASN A 211 11.88 -16.88 14.35
N PRO A 212 11.74 -15.82 15.16
CA PRO A 212 11.58 -14.46 14.64
C PRO A 212 12.79 -13.95 13.83
N LYS A 213 13.95 -14.60 13.96
CA LYS A 213 15.18 -14.35 13.20
C LYS A 213 15.42 -15.37 12.09
N PHE A 214 14.40 -16.14 11.67
CA PHE A 214 14.57 -17.17 10.64
C PHE A 214 15.16 -16.63 9.34
N ASP A 215 14.88 -15.35 9.03
CA ASP A 215 15.38 -14.69 7.85
C ASP A 215 16.87 -14.33 7.96
N GLU A 216 17.50 -14.48 9.12
CA GLU A 216 18.97 -14.35 9.27
C GLU A 216 19.72 -15.65 8.90
N HIS A 217 19.00 -16.75 8.66
CA HIS A 217 19.59 -18.04 8.31
C HIS A 217 20.16 -18.03 6.87
N PRO A 218 21.40 -18.54 6.62
CA PRO A 218 22.03 -18.48 5.31
C PRO A 218 21.22 -19.13 4.17
N ALA A 219 20.62 -20.29 4.44
CA ALA A 219 19.75 -20.95 3.46
C ALA A 219 18.49 -20.12 3.13
N VAL A 220 17.91 -19.43 4.12
CA VAL A 220 16.71 -18.60 3.93
C VAL A 220 17.07 -17.32 3.15
N GLN A 221 18.20 -16.68 3.48
CA GLN A 221 18.72 -15.55 2.70
C GLN A 221 18.98 -15.93 1.23
N ASN A 222 19.54 -17.12 0.98
CA ASN A 222 19.73 -17.61 -0.39
C ASN A 222 18.41 -17.86 -1.12
N ILE A 223 17.37 -18.34 -0.43
CA ILE A 223 16.02 -18.46 -1.01
C ILE A 223 15.50 -17.08 -1.36
N LEU A 224 15.44 -16.15 -0.40
CA LEU A 224 14.97 -14.78 -0.59
C LEU A 224 15.64 -14.09 -1.77
N ALA A 225 16.96 -14.23 -1.92
CA ALA A 225 17.70 -13.67 -3.04
C ALA A 225 17.32 -14.29 -4.40
N LYS A 226 17.08 -15.60 -4.46
CA LYS A 226 16.75 -16.34 -5.70
C LYS A 226 15.30 -16.17 -6.15
N THR A 227 14.41 -15.96 -5.21
CA THR A 227 12.96 -15.82 -5.42
C THR A 227 12.52 -14.36 -5.46
N LYS A 228 13.47 -13.41 -5.36
CA LYS A 228 13.19 -11.98 -5.49
C LYS A 228 12.44 -11.72 -6.80
N ASP A 229 11.39 -10.90 -6.71
CA ASP A 229 10.52 -10.52 -7.83
C ASP A 229 9.80 -11.70 -8.51
N LYS A 230 9.67 -12.84 -7.80
CA LYS A 230 8.95 -14.04 -8.27
C LYS A 230 7.86 -14.45 -7.27
N PRO A 231 6.65 -13.85 -7.40
CA PRO A 231 5.54 -14.11 -6.50
C PRO A 231 5.27 -15.60 -6.29
N GLY A 232 5.24 -16.04 -5.04
CA GLY A 232 4.91 -17.41 -4.64
C GLY A 232 6.09 -18.38 -4.59
N GLU A 233 7.24 -18.05 -5.19
CA GLU A 233 8.41 -18.93 -5.18
C GLU A 233 9.09 -18.98 -3.81
N PHE A 234 9.09 -17.89 -3.04
CA PHE A 234 9.64 -17.87 -1.68
C PHE A 234 8.87 -18.85 -0.79
N GLY A 235 7.55 -18.74 -0.76
CA GLY A 235 6.67 -19.59 0.02
C GLY A 235 6.76 -21.05 -0.42
N ALA A 236 6.89 -21.31 -1.74
CA ALA A 236 7.11 -22.65 -2.25
C ALA A 236 8.41 -23.29 -1.73
N ALA A 237 9.49 -22.52 -1.69
CA ALA A 237 10.77 -22.99 -1.19
C ALA A 237 10.77 -23.17 0.33
N MET A 238 10.16 -22.25 1.08
CA MET A 238 10.06 -22.32 2.54
C MET A 238 9.17 -23.48 3.03
N GLU A 239 8.14 -23.84 2.27
CA GLU A 239 7.31 -25.03 2.53
C GLU A 239 8.09 -26.34 2.43
N GLN A 240 9.08 -26.39 1.53
CA GLN A 240 9.89 -27.58 1.26
C GLN A 240 11.25 -27.52 1.95
N LEU A 241 11.40 -26.66 2.97
CA LEU A 241 12.66 -26.48 3.66
C LEU A 241 13.11 -27.81 4.32
N PRO A 242 14.35 -28.27 4.10
CA PRO A 242 14.80 -29.54 4.65
C PRO A 242 14.72 -29.58 6.18
N ALA A 243 14.32 -30.73 6.74
CA ALA A 243 14.17 -30.90 8.19
C ALA A 243 15.40 -30.48 9.02
N PRO A 244 16.66 -30.76 8.60
CA PRO A 244 17.83 -30.27 9.33
C PRO A 244 17.87 -28.75 9.47
N ILE A 245 17.48 -28.02 8.42
CA ILE A 245 17.44 -26.55 8.45
C ILE A 245 16.31 -26.06 9.35
N VAL A 246 15.14 -26.71 9.30
CA VAL A 246 14.03 -26.39 10.21
C VAL A 246 14.42 -26.61 11.66
N ASP A 247 15.19 -27.66 11.96
CA ASP A 247 15.69 -27.93 13.31
C ASP A 247 16.74 -26.91 13.77
N GLU A 248 17.65 -26.49 12.89
CA GLU A 248 18.59 -25.39 13.16
C GLU A 248 17.85 -24.08 13.47
N LEU A 249 16.83 -23.75 12.68
CA LEU A 249 15.98 -22.58 12.89
C LEU A 249 15.29 -22.60 14.26
N LYS A 250 14.65 -23.72 14.62
CA LYS A 250 13.97 -23.89 15.91
C LYS A 250 14.91 -23.75 17.11
N ARG A 251 16.19 -24.12 16.94
CA ARG A 251 17.21 -24.06 18.01
C ARG A 251 17.98 -22.74 18.04
N ASP A 252 17.77 -21.85 17.05
CA ASP A 252 18.59 -20.65 16.83
C ASP A 252 20.10 -20.98 16.75
N GLN A 253 20.42 -22.13 16.12
CA GLN A 253 21.80 -22.67 16.04
C GLN A 253 22.36 -22.55 14.64
N PHE A 254 22.52 -21.33 14.15
CA PHE A 254 23.08 -21.06 12.83
C PHE A 254 23.88 -19.76 12.81
N LYS A 255 24.69 -19.58 11.77
CA LYS A 255 25.39 -18.30 11.57
C LYS A 255 24.38 -17.25 11.09
N HIS A 256 24.12 -16.25 11.92
CA HIS A 256 23.31 -15.10 11.56
C HIS A 256 23.97 -14.28 10.45
N ILE A 257 23.23 -14.03 9.38
CA ILE A 257 23.57 -13.10 8.31
C ILE A 257 22.63 -11.91 8.43
N GLN A 258 23.15 -10.71 8.14
CA GLN A 258 22.33 -9.49 8.13
C GLN A 258 21.18 -9.63 7.12
N SER A 259 19.95 -9.54 7.62
CA SER A 259 18.74 -9.52 6.80
C SER A 259 18.51 -8.14 6.16
N GLY A 260 17.79 -8.11 5.04
CA GLY A 260 17.54 -6.90 4.26
C GLY A 260 16.81 -5.80 5.05
N ALA A 261 17.32 -4.57 4.89
CA ALA A 261 16.94 -3.29 5.49
C ALA A 261 17.23 -3.08 6.99
N ALA A 262 18.15 -2.15 7.27
CA ALA A 262 18.33 -1.53 8.57
C ALA A 262 17.01 -0.85 9.00
N HIS A 263 16.64 -1.04 10.26
CA HIS A 263 15.50 -0.40 10.90
C HIS A 263 15.45 1.10 10.57
N GLY A 264 14.34 1.53 9.98
CA GLY A 264 13.88 2.92 9.92
C GLY A 264 12.58 3.03 10.68
#